data_AF-A0A0L0UNK1-F1
#
_entry.id   AF-A0A0L0UNK1-F1
#
_cell.length_a   1.000
_cell.length_b   1.000
_cell.length_c   1.000
_cell.angle_alpha   90.00
_cell.angle_beta   90.00
_cell.angle_gamma   90.00
#
_symmetry.space_group_name_H-M   'P 1'
#
loop_
_entity.id
_entity.type
_entity.pdbx_description
1 polymer ?
#
loop_
_entity_poly.entity_id
_entity_poly.type
_entity_poly.pdbx_seq_one_letter_code
_entity_poly.pdbx_strand_id
1 'polypeptide(L)'
;MHHWPDSCRPVPLDPVFKKKAEKDPGKNFEQIKEYYRKGYASDIDTIGIENGVMAFHKGNEENSCKYDYVGYKILTYTSGKKGVRYLFECKDAGSQAPKYVQFSDHTIAPRKSAHFHIFMGSTSQEALLAEMDNWPTYYPFQLTTEQVVDDMLHH
;
A
#
# COMPACT_ATOMS: atom_id res chain seq x y z
N MET A 1 3.46 28.74 10.45
CA MET A 1 3.46 28.44 9.00
C MET A 1 4.26 27.15 8.81
N HIS A 2 3.59 26.00 8.78
CA HIS A 2 4.27 24.72 8.56
C HIS A 2 4.66 24.64 7.09
N HIS A 3 5.96 24.68 6.83
CA HIS A 3 6.53 24.43 5.52
C HIS A 3 6.24 22.97 5.17
N TRP A 4 5.59 22.75 4.03
CA TRP A 4 5.43 21.44 3.41
C TRP A 4 6.75 21.09 2.72
N PRO A 5 7.56 20.12 3.20
CA PRO A 5 8.71 19.67 2.44
C PRO A 5 8.22 18.68 1.39
N ASP A 6 8.40 19.06 0.14
CA ASP A 6 8.50 18.25 -1.09
C ASP A 6 8.02 16.80 -0.99
N SER A 7 6.94 16.55 -1.73
CA SER A 7 6.45 15.24 -2.13
C SER A 7 7.57 14.24 -2.41
N CYS A 8 7.47 13.07 -1.76
CA CYS A 8 8.21 11.84 -2.08
C CYS A 8 9.71 12.03 -2.34
N ARG A 9 10.53 12.18 -1.28
CA ARG A 9 11.97 11.87 -1.41
C ARG A 9 12.09 10.44 -1.99
N PRO A 10 12.79 10.22 -3.11
CA PRO A 10 13.02 8.87 -3.60
C PRO A 10 13.82 8.12 -2.53
N VAL A 11 13.17 7.16 -1.87
CA VAL A 11 13.83 6.25 -0.93
C VAL A 11 14.79 5.39 -1.78
N PRO A 12 16.11 5.43 -1.54
CA PRO A 12 17.05 4.62 -2.30
C PRO A 12 16.93 3.16 -1.86
N LEU A 13 16.05 2.42 -2.54
CA LEU A 13 15.74 1.01 -2.24
C LEU A 13 16.70 0.01 -2.91
N ASP A 14 17.69 0.48 -3.68
CA ASP A 14 18.68 -0.39 -4.33
C ASP A 14 19.36 -1.38 -3.37
N PRO A 15 19.75 -1.02 -2.11
CA PRO A 15 20.26 -1.99 -1.15
C PRO A 15 19.27 -3.12 -0.83
N VAL A 16 17.97 -2.80 -0.72
CA VAL A 16 16.89 -3.78 -0.49
C VAL A 16 16.82 -4.75 -1.66
N PHE A 17 16.79 -4.22 -2.89
CA PHE A 17 16.66 -5.05 -4.09
C PHE A 17 17.86 -5.96 -4.31
N LYS A 18 19.09 -5.46 -4.06
CA LYS A 18 20.31 -6.28 -4.08
C LYS A 18 20.19 -7.42 -3.06
N LYS A 19 19.76 -7.11 -1.83
CA LYS A 19 19.63 -8.13 -0.79
C LYS A 19 18.59 -9.19 -1.11
N LYS A 20 17.48 -8.80 -1.73
CA LYS A 20 16.43 -9.74 -2.17
C LYS A 20 16.89 -10.62 -3.33
N ALA A 21 17.62 -10.06 -4.30
CA ALA A 21 18.20 -10.83 -5.40
C ALA A 21 19.25 -11.85 -4.93
N GLU A 22 20.06 -11.54 -3.90
CA GLU A 22 20.97 -12.52 -3.27
C GLU A 22 20.23 -13.74 -2.69
N LYS A 23 18.98 -13.56 -2.24
CA LYS A 23 18.16 -14.60 -1.62
C LYS A 23 17.23 -15.32 -2.62
N ASP A 24 17.08 -14.80 -3.84
CA ASP A 24 16.18 -15.35 -4.86
C ASP A 24 16.99 -15.94 -6.02
N PRO A 25 17.09 -17.27 -6.14
CA PRO A 25 17.87 -17.91 -7.22
C PRO A 25 17.23 -17.72 -8.62
N GLY A 26 15.97 -17.25 -8.70
CA GLY A 26 15.21 -17.10 -9.94
C GLY A 26 15.13 -15.67 -10.47
N LYS A 27 15.58 -14.66 -9.71
CA LYS A 27 15.48 -13.25 -10.11
C LYS A 27 16.76 -12.48 -9.84
N ASN A 28 17.23 -11.74 -10.84
CA ASN A 28 18.34 -10.80 -10.68
C ASN A 28 17.88 -9.45 -10.12
N PHE A 29 18.84 -8.57 -9.82
CA PHE A 29 18.60 -7.23 -9.27
C PHE A 29 17.59 -6.40 -10.10
N GLU A 30 17.74 -6.34 -11.42
CA GLU A 30 16.86 -5.55 -12.29
C GLU A 30 15.43 -6.11 -12.31
N GLN A 31 15.29 -7.44 -12.32
CA GLN A 31 13.98 -8.10 -12.26
C GLN A 31 13.27 -7.86 -10.92
N ILE A 32 14.01 -7.86 -9.81
CA ILE A 32 13.48 -7.50 -8.49
C ILE A 32 13.08 -6.02 -8.48
N LYS A 33 13.94 -5.13 -8.95
CA LYS A 33 13.68 -3.69 -9.00
C LYS A 33 12.45 -3.37 -9.83
N GLU A 34 12.29 -3.99 -10.99
CA GLU A 34 11.12 -3.80 -11.86
C GLU A 34 9.83 -4.34 -11.21
N TYR A 35 9.91 -5.50 -10.55
CA TYR A 35 8.79 -6.06 -9.80
C TYR A 35 8.28 -5.09 -8.73
N TYR A 36 9.18 -4.51 -7.93
CA TYR A 36 8.82 -3.53 -6.90
C TYR A 36 8.41 -2.18 -7.50
N ARG A 37 8.98 -1.76 -8.63
CA ARG A 37 8.56 -0.54 -9.34
C ARG A 37 7.11 -0.64 -9.78
N LYS A 38 6.70 -1.78 -10.36
CA LYS A 38 5.30 -2.05 -10.74
C LYS A 38 4.41 -2.14 -9.50
N GLY A 39 4.88 -2.82 -8.46
CA GLY A 39 4.16 -2.98 -7.19
C GLY A 39 3.86 -1.65 -6.51
N TYR A 40 4.85 -0.78 -6.36
CA TYR A 40 4.71 0.46 -5.58
C TYR A 40 4.17 1.66 -6.35
N ALA A 41 4.04 1.57 -7.68
CA ALA A 41 3.56 2.69 -8.48
C ALA A 41 2.19 3.19 -8.00
N SER A 42 2.11 4.47 -7.66
CA SER A 42 0.88 5.16 -7.30
C SER A 42 1.05 6.66 -7.57
N ASP A 43 -0.05 7.34 -7.81
CA ASP A 43 -0.15 8.80 -7.85
C ASP A 43 -0.67 9.40 -6.55
N ILE A 44 -0.92 8.57 -5.52
CA ILE A 44 -1.29 9.01 -4.18
C ILE A 44 -0.03 9.15 -3.32
N ASP A 45 0.31 10.38 -2.96
CA ASP A 45 1.52 10.73 -2.21
C ASP A 45 1.42 10.33 -0.74
N THR A 46 0.28 10.65 -0.10
CA THR A 46 0.05 10.35 1.32
C THR A 46 -1.40 9.94 1.57
N ILE A 47 -1.60 9.19 2.67
CA ILE A 47 -2.92 8.77 3.12
C ILE A 47 -3.06 9.12 4.60
N GLY A 48 -4.05 9.94 4.92
CA GLY A 48 -4.49 10.20 6.29
C GLY A 48 -5.61 9.23 6.68
N ILE A 49 -5.53 8.60 7.85
CA ILE A 49 -6.59 7.73 8.36
C ILE A 49 -6.90 8.12 9.80
N GLU A 50 -8.08 8.71 10.01
CA GLU A 50 -8.51 9.18 11.33
C GLU A 50 -10.02 9.10 11.46
N ASN A 51 -10.53 8.66 12.62
CA ASN A 51 -11.96 8.66 12.94
C ASN A 51 -12.86 7.97 11.89
N GLY A 52 -12.35 6.93 11.23
CA GLY A 52 -13.05 6.18 10.18
C GLY A 52 -13.07 6.87 8.80
N VAL A 53 -12.37 7.99 8.65
CA VAL A 53 -12.17 8.70 7.39
C VAL A 53 -10.80 8.34 6.83
N MET A 54 -10.74 8.07 5.52
CA MET A 54 -9.49 7.99 4.77
C MET A 54 -9.43 9.19 3.83
N ALA A 55 -8.31 9.91 3.86
CA ALA A 55 -8.00 11.03 3.00
C ALA A 55 -6.81 10.68 2.11
N PHE A 56 -6.98 10.80 0.80
CA PHE A 56 -5.97 10.47 -0.21
C PHE A 56 -5.46 11.77 -0.83
N HIS A 57 -4.15 12.00 -0.72
CA HIS A 57 -3.51 13.22 -1.23
C HIS A 57 -2.75 12.92 -2.52
N LYS A 58 -3.00 13.74 -3.54
CA LYS A 58 -2.31 13.71 -4.84
C LYS A 58 -1.90 15.12 -5.21
N GLY A 59 -0.63 15.47 -5.00
CA GLY A 59 -0.16 16.85 -5.09
C GLY A 59 -0.97 17.77 -4.16
N ASN A 60 -1.70 18.72 -4.75
CA ASN A 60 -2.55 19.65 -4.01
C ASN A 60 -4.02 19.20 -3.92
N GLU A 61 -4.37 18.06 -4.51
CA GLU A 61 -5.71 17.50 -4.46
C GLU A 61 -5.84 16.56 -3.27
N GLU A 62 -6.97 16.67 -2.57
CA GLU A 62 -7.35 15.76 -1.49
C GLU A 62 -8.76 15.25 -1.77
N ASN A 63 -8.91 13.93 -1.77
CA ASN A 63 -10.21 13.26 -1.84
C ASN A 63 -10.37 12.38 -0.60
N SER A 64 -11.51 12.47 0.07
CA SER A 64 -11.74 11.73 1.32
C SER A 64 -13.14 11.14 1.41
N CYS A 65 -13.27 10.09 2.20
CA CYS A 65 -14.55 9.48 2.51
C CYS A 65 -14.53 8.82 3.89
N LYS A 66 -15.69 8.75 4.54
CA LYS A 66 -15.93 7.86 5.67
C LYS A 66 -16.24 6.47 5.13
N TYR A 67 -15.39 5.51 5.45
CA TYR A 67 -15.48 4.16 4.90
C TYR A 67 -16.21 3.22 5.85
N ASP A 68 -17.10 2.40 5.27
CA ASP A 68 -17.73 1.30 5.96
C ASP A 68 -16.88 0.02 5.80
N TYR A 69 -16.62 -0.67 6.90
CA TYR A 69 -16.01 -2.00 6.86
C TYR A 69 -17.02 -3.02 6.32
N VAL A 70 -16.62 -3.79 5.29
CA VAL A 70 -17.49 -4.78 4.64
C VAL A 70 -16.97 -6.21 4.75
N GLY A 71 -15.99 -6.45 5.64
CA GLY A 71 -15.46 -7.77 5.94
C GLY A 71 -14.03 -7.98 5.46
N TYR A 72 -13.61 -9.25 5.42
CA TYR A 72 -12.28 -9.64 4.95
C TYR A 72 -12.38 -10.80 3.96
N LYS A 73 -11.32 -10.98 3.16
CA LYS A 73 -11.16 -12.10 2.23
C LYS A 73 -9.80 -12.74 2.41
N ILE A 74 -9.79 -14.07 2.48
CA ILE A 74 -8.56 -14.87 2.49
C ILE A 74 -8.22 -15.21 1.04
N LEU A 75 -7.03 -14.82 0.61
CA LEU A 75 -6.48 -15.14 -0.70
C LEU A 75 -5.49 -16.29 -0.56
N THR A 76 -5.48 -17.19 -1.55
CA THR A 76 -4.43 -18.20 -1.70
C THR A 76 -3.69 -17.91 -3.00
N TYR A 77 -2.41 -17.59 -2.90
CA TYR A 77 -1.57 -17.26 -4.03
C TYR A 77 -1.12 -18.52 -4.78
N THR A 78 -0.66 -18.37 -6.02
CA THR A 78 -0.09 -19.48 -6.82
C THR A 78 1.06 -20.19 -6.10
N SER A 79 1.80 -19.48 -5.25
CA SER A 79 2.87 -20.05 -4.42
C SER A 79 2.37 -20.94 -3.27
N GLY A 80 1.06 -21.04 -3.05
CA GLY A 80 0.44 -21.71 -1.90
C GLY A 80 0.40 -20.87 -0.63
N LYS A 81 1.12 -19.74 -0.59
CA LYS A 81 1.02 -18.76 0.51
C LYS A 81 -0.39 -18.18 0.58
N LYS A 82 -0.78 -17.70 1.76
CA LYS A 82 -2.06 -17.03 1.98
C LYS A 82 -1.86 -15.59 2.42
N GLY A 83 -2.84 -14.75 2.12
CA GLY A 83 -2.93 -13.37 2.58
C GLY A 83 -4.36 -13.01 2.94
N VAL A 84 -4.54 -11.97 3.75
CA VAL A 84 -5.87 -11.44 4.11
C VAL A 84 -5.99 -10.02 3.56
N ARG A 85 -7.12 -9.75 2.88
CA ARG A 85 -7.55 -8.41 2.51
C ARG A 85 -8.66 -7.98 3.46
N TYR A 86 -8.56 -6.79 4.06
CA TYR A 86 -9.63 -6.15 4.82
C TYR A 86 -10.31 -5.12 3.93
N LEU A 87 -11.62 -5.24 3.74
CA LEU A 87 -12.38 -4.55 2.70
C LEU A 87 -13.20 -3.40 3.29
N PHE A 88 -13.17 -2.28 2.58
CA PHE A 88 -13.83 -1.03 2.95
C PHE A 88 -14.54 -0.43 1.74
N GLU A 89 -15.67 0.25 1.98
CA GLU A 89 -16.48 0.90 0.95
C GLU A 89 -16.87 2.32 1.31
N CYS A 90 -16.66 3.24 0.38
CA CYS A 90 -17.21 4.58 0.45
C CYS A 90 -18.64 4.56 -0.10
N LYS A 91 -19.60 4.95 0.73
CA LYS A 91 -21.03 5.06 0.34
C LYS A 91 -21.49 6.48 0.06
N ASP A 92 -20.62 7.46 0.27
CA ASP A 92 -20.90 8.84 -0.07
C ASP A 92 -20.83 9.03 -1.58
N ALA A 93 -21.98 9.26 -2.22
CA ALA A 93 -22.08 9.48 -3.65
C ALA A 93 -21.46 10.82 -4.11
N GLY A 94 -21.22 11.76 -3.19
CA GLY A 94 -20.54 13.03 -3.47
C GLY A 94 -19.02 12.94 -3.36
N SER A 95 -18.49 11.91 -2.71
CA SER A 95 -17.05 11.73 -2.56
C SER A 95 -16.38 11.36 -3.88
N GLN A 96 -15.21 11.94 -4.11
CA GLN A 96 -14.32 11.58 -5.23
C GLN A 96 -13.23 10.59 -4.80
N ALA A 97 -13.24 10.13 -3.54
CA ALA A 97 -12.32 9.11 -3.06
C ALA A 97 -12.62 7.74 -3.71
N PRO A 98 -11.65 6.80 -3.73
CA PRO A 98 -11.89 5.46 -4.26
C PRO A 98 -13.12 4.80 -3.64
N LYS A 99 -14.05 4.30 -4.46
CA LYS A 99 -15.29 3.69 -3.93
C LYS A 99 -15.01 2.45 -3.10
N TYR A 100 -14.02 1.66 -3.51
CA TYR A 100 -13.60 0.43 -2.84
C TYR A 100 -12.13 0.54 -2.43
N VAL A 101 -11.84 0.13 -1.20
CA VAL A 101 -10.48 0.11 -0.64
C VAL A 101 -10.24 -1.23 0.03
N GLN A 102 -9.05 -1.80 -0.13
CA GLN A 102 -8.62 -2.99 0.59
C GLN A 102 -7.24 -2.81 1.20
N PHE A 103 -7.06 -3.25 2.44
CA PHE A 103 -5.76 -3.29 3.11
C PHE A 103 -5.21 -4.71 3.18
N SER A 104 -3.89 -4.84 3.04
CA SER A 104 -3.11 -6.03 3.35
C SER A 104 -1.84 -5.61 4.06
N ASP A 105 -1.67 -6.00 5.32
CA ASP A 105 -0.57 -5.56 6.19
C ASP A 105 0.17 -6.73 6.88
N HIS A 106 -0.01 -7.94 6.36
CA HIS A 106 0.51 -9.19 6.93
C HIS A 106 -0.06 -9.57 8.31
N THR A 107 -1.08 -8.87 8.81
CA THR A 107 -1.78 -9.23 10.04
C THR A 107 -3.12 -9.90 9.77
N ILE A 108 -3.49 -10.86 10.63
CA ILE A 108 -4.74 -11.63 10.52
C ILE A 108 -5.66 -11.48 11.73
N ALA A 109 -5.31 -10.56 12.63
CA ALA A 109 -6.02 -10.26 13.87
C ALA A 109 -5.77 -8.80 14.27
N PRO A 110 -6.64 -8.18 15.08
CA PRO A 110 -6.52 -6.77 15.45
C PRO A 110 -5.14 -6.42 16.02
N ARG A 111 -4.39 -5.62 15.26
CA ARG A 111 -3.07 -5.10 15.61
C ARG A 111 -2.86 -3.78 14.87
N LYS A 112 -2.07 -2.88 15.46
CA LYS A 112 -1.62 -1.69 14.72
C LYS A 112 -0.66 -2.13 13.60
N SER A 113 -0.97 -1.71 12.37
CA SER A 113 -0.15 -1.95 11.18
C SER A 113 1.21 -1.24 11.30
N ALA A 114 2.27 -1.90 10.86
CA ALA A 114 3.62 -1.32 10.76
C ALA A 114 3.84 -0.62 9.41
N HIS A 115 3.32 -1.24 8.34
CA HIS A 115 3.18 -0.73 6.99
C HIS A 115 1.99 -1.47 6.35
N PHE A 116 1.43 -0.94 5.27
CA PHE A 116 0.35 -1.62 4.56
C PHE A 116 0.48 -1.51 3.05
N HIS A 117 -0.03 -2.52 2.36
CA HIS A 117 -0.42 -2.45 0.95
C HIS A 117 -1.89 -2.05 0.85
N ILE A 118 -2.19 -1.13 -0.04
CA ILE A 118 -3.56 -0.65 -0.28
C ILE A 118 -3.95 -0.87 -1.73
N PHE A 119 -5.18 -1.31 -1.94
CA PHE A 119 -5.79 -1.52 -3.26
C PHE A 119 -7.01 -0.61 -3.35
N MET A 120 -7.11 0.15 -4.42
CA MET A 120 -8.08 1.24 -4.56
C MET A 120 -8.74 1.16 -5.93
N GLY A 121 -10.04 1.38 -6.00
CA GLY A 121 -10.74 1.42 -7.28
C GLY A 121 -12.22 1.74 -7.15
N SER A 122 -12.88 1.90 -8.31
CA SER A 122 -14.30 2.31 -8.37
C SER A 122 -15.22 1.27 -9.00
N THR A 123 -14.69 0.10 -9.40
CA THR A 123 -15.44 -0.96 -10.08
C THR A 123 -16.11 -1.92 -9.10
N SER A 124 -15.34 -2.73 -8.37
CA SER A 124 -15.85 -3.66 -7.37
C SER A 124 -14.74 -4.17 -6.44
N GLN A 125 -15.13 -4.79 -5.32
CA GLN A 125 -14.19 -5.51 -4.45
C GLN A 125 -13.52 -6.66 -5.19
N GLU A 126 -14.24 -7.37 -6.05
CA GLU A 126 -13.72 -8.50 -6.85
C GLU A 126 -12.60 -8.06 -7.80
N ALA A 127 -12.73 -6.87 -8.41
CA ALA A 127 -11.68 -6.32 -9.25
C ALA A 127 -10.38 -6.09 -8.45
N LEU A 128 -10.49 -5.57 -7.23
CA LEU A 128 -9.35 -5.37 -6.33
C LEU A 128 -8.77 -6.68 -5.76
N LEU A 129 -9.60 -7.72 -5.60
CA LEU A 129 -9.14 -9.05 -5.20
C LEU A 129 -8.39 -9.78 -6.31
N ALA A 130 -8.65 -9.44 -7.58
CA ALA A 130 -7.93 -9.96 -8.73
C ALA A 130 -6.58 -9.25 -8.96
N GLU A 131 -6.39 -8.06 -8.40
CA GLU A 131 -5.15 -7.28 -8.51
C GLU A 131 -4.01 -7.92 -7.67
N MET A 132 -2.92 -8.27 -8.37
CA MET A 132 -1.74 -8.97 -7.83
C MET A 132 -0.42 -8.28 -8.19
N ASP A 133 -0.46 -7.32 -9.11
CA ASP A 133 0.71 -6.71 -9.74
C ASP A 133 1.03 -5.33 -9.17
N ASN A 134 -0.01 -4.53 -8.89
CA ASN A 134 0.10 -3.20 -8.31
C ASN A 134 -0.49 -3.18 -6.90
N TRP A 135 0.35 -2.81 -5.93
CA TRP A 135 0.08 -2.84 -4.51
C TRP A 135 0.79 -1.65 -3.84
N PRO A 136 0.29 -0.41 -4.07
CA PRO A 136 0.78 0.79 -3.41
C PRO A 136 1.04 0.56 -1.92
N THR A 137 2.21 0.99 -1.44
CA THR A 137 2.71 0.62 -0.12
C THR A 137 3.07 1.86 0.68
N TYR A 138 2.57 1.91 1.91
CA TYR A 138 2.71 3.07 2.78
C TYR A 138 3.30 2.69 4.13
N TYR A 139 4.19 3.55 4.59
CA TYR A 139 4.83 3.52 5.90
C TYR A 139 4.38 4.72 6.73
N PRO A 140 4.47 4.66 8.07
CA PRO A 140 4.19 5.80 8.93
C PRO A 140 5.06 7.00 8.55
N PHE A 141 4.43 8.17 8.41
CA PHE A 141 5.05 9.40 7.89
C PHE A 141 6.28 9.86 8.69
N GLN A 142 6.34 9.53 9.98
CA GLN A 142 7.43 9.90 10.87
C GLN A 142 8.71 9.07 10.68
N LEU A 143 8.69 7.98 9.90
CA LEU A 143 9.87 7.16 9.68
C LEU A 143 10.86 7.86 8.75
N THR A 144 12.14 7.73 9.07
CA THR A 144 13.20 8.15 8.15
C THR A 144 13.34 7.16 7.00
N THR A 145 13.95 7.62 5.90
CA THR A 145 14.34 6.78 4.77
C THR A 145 15.10 5.52 5.21
N GLU A 146 16.04 5.66 6.16
CA GLU A 146 16.85 4.55 6.67
C GLU A 146 16.00 3.55 7.46
N GLN A 147 15.03 4.03 8.25
CA GLN A 147 14.11 3.16 8.99
C GLN A 147 13.18 2.39 8.06
N VAL A 148 12.72 3.01 6.96
CA VAL A 148 11.95 2.32 5.92
C VAL A 148 12.79 1.24 5.23
N VAL A 149 14.03 1.57 4.85
CA VAL A 149 14.96 0.61 4.24
C VAL A 149 15.23 -0.55 5.19
N ASP A 150 15.46 -0.27 6.48
CA ASP A 150 15.71 -1.29 7.50
C ASP A 150 14.51 -2.22 7.68
N ASP A 151 13.28 -1.70 7.79
CA ASP A 151 12.07 -2.54 7.86
C ASP A 151 11.98 -3.44 6.62
N MET A 152 12.15 -2.87 5.42
CA MET A 152 12.09 -3.62 4.16
C MET A 152 13.16 -4.71 3.99
N LEU A 153 14.30 -4.61 4.68
CA LEU A 153 15.34 -5.64 4.69
C LEU A 153 15.00 -6.84 5.59
N HIS A 154 14.12 -6.63 6.57
CA HIS A 154 13.66 -7.64 7.52
C HIS A 154 12.35 -8.33 7.09
N HIS A 155 11.70 -7.86 6.02
CA HIS A 155 10.58 -8.51 5.32
C HIS A 155 11.03 -9.24 4.04
#